data_AF-A0A9P1MZZ3-F1
#
_entry.id   AF-A0A9P1MZZ3-F1
#
_cell.length_a   1.000
_cell.length_b   1.000
_cell.length_c   1.000
_cell.angle_alpha   90.00
_cell.angle_beta   90.00
_cell.angle_gamma   90.00
#
_symmetry.space_group_name_H-M   'P 1'
#
loop_
_entity.id
_entity.type
_entity.pdbx_description
1 polymer ?
#
loop_
_entity_poly.entity_id
_entity_poly.type
_entity_poly.pdbx_seq_one_letter_code
_entity_poly.pdbx_strand_id
1 'polypeptide(L)'
;MLLLPNESCISTKPWTVIVFTDGLSLSSLPLYFLTFYILIFKCPPVFNKYRILLLRHLVCCFFMEFNMTIIWQLIIIMPLNTLCANSIAYNFPKMVFYIQIHMMLFTAITIFDLSDYRLKVVKTGSQEKLVKRINFFKYFTYFSFSITMSFLYISYGSITNEKSYKLRVQQKFGNLPDFVWCDNCIFFDDSSNIIIIFFISGMISVTLAFFYCIITAYASFSALNEMKKSFSVKTLEVQKNFLISLLIMVYSSLEWEFREFQQNNTVFQNAIHLLFIAIPCLIFFIGCFSSISYDLMFISYVCVSLITQHGSASTLILLTTNKALRNVIKSFWK
;
A
#
# COMPACT_ATOMS: atom_id res chain seq x y z
N MET A 1 -31.15 -25.30 11.40
CA MET A 1 -31.84 -24.07 10.97
C MET A 1 -30.81 -22.96 11.02
N LEU A 2 -30.22 -22.61 9.87
CA LEU A 2 -29.20 -21.57 9.75
C LEU A 2 -29.89 -20.23 10.05
N LEU A 3 -29.55 -19.59 11.16
CA LEU A 3 -30.00 -18.23 11.46
C LEU A 3 -29.34 -17.29 10.45
N LEU A 4 -30.15 -16.77 9.53
CA LEU A 4 -29.84 -15.59 8.75
C LEU A 4 -29.48 -14.44 9.72
N PRO A 5 -28.45 -13.63 9.43
CA PRO A 5 -28.10 -12.50 10.29
C PRO A 5 -29.28 -11.53 10.38
N ASN A 6 -29.56 -11.07 11.60
CA ASN A 6 -30.45 -9.93 11.85
C ASN A 6 -29.93 -8.75 11.01
N GLU A 7 -30.82 -8.08 10.26
CA GLU A 7 -30.49 -6.94 9.38
C GLU A 7 -29.81 -5.74 10.10
N SER A 8 -29.70 -5.79 11.44
CA SER A 8 -29.27 -4.67 12.30
C SER A 8 -27.76 -4.50 12.52
N CYS A 9 -26.90 -5.43 12.09
CA CYS A 9 -25.45 -5.38 12.35
C CYS A 9 -24.58 -5.15 11.10
N ILE A 10 -25.18 -4.81 9.96
CA ILE A 10 -24.46 -4.53 8.71
C ILE A 10 -24.59 -3.03 8.44
N SER A 11 -23.46 -2.36 8.24
CA SER A 11 -23.47 -0.93 7.92
C SER A 11 -23.76 -0.75 6.43
N THR A 12 -24.75 0.08 6.11
CA THR A 12 -25.08 0.41 4.71
C THR A 12 -24.02 1.32 4.11
N LYS A 13 -23.36 0.89 3.04
CA LYS A 13 -22.47 1.74 2.24
C LYS A 13 -23.29 2.60 1.26
N PRO A 14 -22.88 3.85 0.99
CA PRO A 14 -23.49 4.63 -0.09
C PRO A 14 -23.35 3.90 -1.43
N TRP A 15 -24.39 3.90 -2.25
CA TRP A 15 -24.39 3.22 -3.56
C TRP A 15 -23.22 3.63 -4.45
N THR A 16 -22.87 4.92 -4.46
CA THR A 16 -21.72 5.45 -5.21
C THR A 16 -20.40 4.84 -4.77
N VAL A 17 -20.23 4.58 -3.47
CA VAL A 17 -19.04 3.94 -2.93
C VAL A 17 -19.00 2.47 -3.34
N ILE A 18 -20.12 1.75 -3.25
CA ILE A 18 -20.21 0.33 -3.66
C ILE A 18 -19.81 0.17 -5.12
N VAL A 19 -20.43 0.94 -6.02
CA VAL A 19 -20.15 0.85 -7.46
C VAL A 19 -18.67 1.17 -7.75
N PHE A 20 -18.11 2.17 -7.06
CA PHE A 20 -16.73 2.55 -7.26
C PHE A 20 -15.74 1.51 -6.70
N THR A 21 -15.89 1.09 -5.44
CA THR A 21 -14.95 0.16 -4.80
C THR A 21 -15.03 -1.23 -5.39
N ASP A 22 -16.25 -1.75 -5.56
CA ASP A 22 -16.46 -3.15 -5.94
C ASP A 22 -16.27 -3.31 -7.45
N GLY A 23 -16.67 -2.31 -8.23
CA GLY A 23 -16.41 -2.25 -9.67
C GLY A 23 -14.91 -2.19 -9.99
N LEU A 24 -14.14 -1.34 -9.28
CA LEU A 24 -12.69 -1.29 -9.45
C LEU A 24 -12.02 -2.62 -9.07
N SER A 25 -12.46 -3.25 -7.99
CA SER A 25 -11.93 -4.53 -7.53
C SER A 25 -12.23 -5.69 -8.50
N LEU A 26 -13.38 -5.68 -9.15
CA LEU A 26 -13.67 -6.65 -10.21
C LEU A 26 -12.79 -6.41 -11.45
N SER A 27 -12.50 -5.15 -11.77
CA SER A 27 -11.64 -4.79 -12.90
C SER A 27 -10.16 -5.12 -12.69
N SER A 28 -9.71 -5.27 -11.44
CA SER A 28 -8.33 -5.61 -11.12
C SER A 28 -8.00 -7.09 -11.29
N LEU A 29 -8.99 -7.99 -11.16
CA LEU A 29 -8.79 -9.44 -11.29
C LEU A 29 -8.18 -9.83 -12.65
N PRO A 30 -8.75 -9.43 -13.81
CA PRO A 30 -8.15 -9.71 -15.12
C PRO A 30 -6.70 -9.22 -15.24
N LEU A 31 -6.39 -8.09 -14.62
CA LEU A 31 -5.06 -7.49 -14.66
C LEU A 31 -4.04 -8.34 -13.91
N TYR A 32 -4.36 -8.81 -12.71
CA TYR A 32 -3.49 -9.72 -11.96
C TYR A 32 -3.31 -11.04 -12.70
N PHE A 33 -4.39 -11.66 -13.20
CA PHE A 33 -4.30 -12.92 -13.95
C PHE A 33 -3.44 -12.79 -15.21
N LEU A 34 -3.63 -11.71 -15.99
CA LEU A 34 -2.80 -11.43 -17.16
C LEU A 34 -1.33 -11.27 -16.77
N THR A 35 -1.04 -10.52 -15.70
CA THR A 35 0.32 -10.31 -15.23
C THR A 35 0.98 -11.59 -14.75
N PHE A 36 0.26 -12.41 -13.96
CA PHE A 36 0.75 -13.71 -13.53
C PHE A 36 1.02 -14.63 -14.73
N TYR A 37 0.12 -14.68 -15.70
CA TYR A 37 0.32 -15.46 -16.91
C TYR A 37 1.58 -15.04 -17.68
N ILE A 38 1.76 -13.73 -17.88
CA ILE A 38 2.96 -13.19 -18.56
C ILE A 38 4.23 -13.55 -17.79
N LEU A 39 4.24 -13.30 -16.47
CA LEU A 39 5.42 -13.54 -15.66
C LEU A 39 5.72 -15.02 -15.47
N ILE A 40 4.72 -15.90 -15.51
CA ILE A 40 4.93 -17.34 -15.31
C ILE A 40 5.36 -18.02 -16.62
N PHE A 41 4.63 -17.77 -17.70
CA PHE A 41 4.72 -18.55 -18.94
C PHE A 41 5.39 -17.83 -20.10
N LYS A 42 5.40 -16.49 -20.12
CA LYS A 42 5.90 -15.68 -21.24
C LYS A 42 6.97 -14.67 -20.81
N CYS A 43 7.65 -14.93 -19.70
CA CYS A 43 8.60 -13.98 -19.13
C CYS A 43 9.85 -13.85 -20.00
N PRO A 44 10.28 -12.64 -20.38
CA PRO A 44 11.51 -12.44 -21.13
C PRO A 44 12.74 -12.96 -20.35
N PRO A 45 13.75 -13.58 -21.00
CA PRO A 45 14.91 -14.16 -20.31
C PRO A 45 15.69 -13.16 -19.45
N VAL A 46 15.74 -11.89 -19.89
CA VAL A 46 16.39 -10.77 -19.21
C VAL A 46 15.75 -10.48 -17.84
N PHE A 47 14.50 -10.92 -17.63
CA PHE A 47 13.73 -10.69 -16.41
C PHE A 47 13.87 -11.81 -15.36
N ASN A 48 14.49 -12.96 -15.68
CA ASN A 48 14.36 -14.18 -14.86
C ASN A 48 14.75 -14.01 -13.38
N LYS A 49 15.81 -13.25 -13.06
CA LYS A 49 16.19 -12.98 -11.66
C LYS A 49 15.25 -12.00 -10.96
N TYR A 50 14.72 -11.02 -11.69
CA TYR A 50 13.79 -10.01 -11.16
C TYR A 50 12.35 -10.54 -11.06
N ARG A 51 11.99 -11.51 -11.90
CA ARG A 51 10.69 -12.19 -11.97
C ARG A 51 10.26 -12.75 -10.62
N ILE A 52 11.15 -13.45 -9.91
CA ILE A 52 10.80 -14.09 -8.63
C ILE A 52 10.41 -13.04 -7.58
N LEU A 53 11.20 -11.96 -7.49
CA LEU A 53 10.93 -10.85 -6.56
C LEU A 53 9.61 -10.15 -6.90
N LEU A 54 9.36 -9.95 -8.18
CA LEU A 54 8.15 -9.31 -8.69
C LEU A 54 6.90 -10.17 -8.48
N LEU A 55 6.99 -11.47 -8.74
CA LEU A 55 5.91 -12.43 -8.47
C LEU A 55 5.54 -12.43 -6.99
N ARG A 56 6.54 -12.46 -6.10
CA ARG A 56 6.29 -12.39 -4.65
C ARG A 56 5.56 -11.10 -4.26
N HIS A 57 5.99 -9.96 -4.80
CA HIS A 57 5.32 -8.68 -4.56
C HIS A 57 3.86 -8.68 -5.07
N LEU A 58 3.64 -9.16 -6.30
CA LEU A 58 2.31 -9.26 -6.90
C LEU A 58 1.36 -10.18 -6.11
N VAL A 59 1.87 -11.31 -5.60
CA VAL A 59 1.11 -12.20 -4.73
C VAL A 59 0.70 -11.49 -3.44
N CYS A 60 1.61 -10.76 -2.79
CA CYS A 60 1.28 -9.97 -1.61
C CYS A 60 0.22 -8.89 -1.90
N CYS A 61 0.35 -8.15 -3.00
CA CYS A 61 -0.62 -7.14 -3.42
C CYS A 61 -2.00 -7.75 -3.70
N PHE A 62 -2.05 -8.86 -4.44
CA PHE A 62 -3.29 -9.58 -4.74
C PHE A 62 -4.00 -10.04 -3.45
N PHE A 63 -3.29 -10.68 -2.53
CA PHE A 63 -3.89 -11.15 -1.28
C PHE A 63 -4.37 -10.01 -0.38
N MET A 64 -3.63 -8.90 -0.34
CA MET A 64 -4.03 -7.73 0.42
C MET A 64 -5.30 -7.07 -0.15
N GLU A 65 -5.38 -6.95 -1.47
CA GLU A 65 -6.57 -6.44 -2.14
C GLU A 65 -7.76 -7.39 -1.94
N PHE A 66 -7.55 -8.71 -2.07
CA PHE A 66 -8.57 -9.72 -1.77
C PHE A 66 -9.07 -9.64 -0.32
N ASN A 67 -8.16 -9.47 0.64
CA ASN A 67 -8.53 -9.31 2.05
C ASN A 67 -9.39 -8.06 2.27
N MET A 68 -9.02 -6.92 1.69
CA MET A 68 -9.78 -5.68 1.84
C MET A 68 -11.15 -5.72 1.14
N THR A 69 -11.24 -6.35 -0.03
CA THR A 69 -12.42 -6.30 -0.92
C THR A 69 -13.42 -7.41 -0.68
N ILE A 70 -12.95 -8.63 -0.40
CA ILE A 70 -13.82 -9.81 -0.27
C ILE A 70 -13.99 -10.19 1.20
N ILE A 71 -12.90 -10.28 1.96
CA ILE A 71 -12.94 -10.76 3.35
C ILE A 71 -13.46 -9.68 4.31
N TRP A 72 -12.83 -8.50 4.27
CA TRP A 72 -13.08 -7.44 5.24
C TRP A 72 -14.21 -6.51 4.82
N GLN A 73 -14.19 -6.04 3.57
CA GLN A 73 -15.05 -4.96 3.09
C GLN A 73 -15.08 -3.75 4.03
N LEU A 74 -13.89 -3.27 4.38
CA LEU A 74 -13.68 -2.24 5.40
C LEU A 74 -14.56 -1.00 5.18
N ILE A 75 -15.23 -0.57 6.25
CA ILE A 75 -15.94 0.70 6.34
C ILE A 75 -15.28 1.51 7.45
N ILE A 76 -14.92 2.76 7.15
CA ILE A 76 -14.39 3.70 8.14
C ILE A 76 -15.46 4.70 8.47
N ILE A 77 -15.89 4.71 9.73
CA ILE A 77 -16.91 5.63 10.22
C ILE A 77 -16.22 6.77 10.94
N MET A 78 -16.12 7.90 10.26
CA MET A 78 -15.67 9.16 10.85
C MET A 78 -16.85 9.93 11.43
N PRO A 79 -16.70 10.62 12.58
CA PRO A 79 -15.47 10.83 13.36
C PRO A 79 -15.26 9.78 14.48
N LEU A 80 -15.97 8.66 14.45
CA LEU A 80 -15.99 7.66 15.54
C LEU A 80 -14.71 6.81 15.63
N ASN A 81 -13.70 7.07 14.79
CA ASN A 81 -12.45 6.30 14.72
C ASN A 81 -12.68 4.79 14.68
N THR A 82 -13.69 4.39 13.91
CA THR A 82 -14.19 3.02 13.91
C THR A 82 -13.91 2.35 12.57
N LEU A 83 -13.43 1.11 12.63
CA LEU A 83 -13.24 0.24 11.47
C LEU A 83 -14.23 -0.92 11.52
N CYS A 84 -15.17 -0.97 10.59
CA CYS A 84 -16.20 -2.00 10.54
C CYS A 84 -15.97 -2.99 9.40
N ALA A 85 -16.29 -4.26 9.65
CA ALA A 85 -16.30 -5.34 8.68
C ALA A 85 -17.74 -5.58 8.18
N ASN A 86 -17.92 -5.70 6.86
CA ASN A 86 -19.25 -5.81 6.25
C ASN A 86 -19.46 -7.06 5.40
N SER A 87 -18.50 -7.99 5.39
CA SER A 87 -18.50 -9.18 4.54
C SER A 87 -18.29 -10.45 5.36
N ILE A 88 -17.65 -11.47 4.78
CA ILE A 88 -17.47 -12.82 5.34
C ILE A 88 -16.90 -12.78 6.77
N ALA A 89 -16.00 -11.84 7.05
CA ALA A 89 -15.39 -11.69 8.36
C ALA A 89 -16.05 -10.64 9.27
N TYR A 90 -17.35 -10.35 9.07
CA TYR A 90 -18.09 -9.39 9.89
C TYR A 90 -18.05 -9.72 11.39
N ASN A 91 -17.92 -10.99 11.80
CA ASN A 91 -17.80 -11.37 13.22
C ASN A 91 -16.36 -11.27 13.76
N PHE A 92 -15.37 -11.05 12.90
CA PHE A 92 -13.95 -11.11 13.26
C PHE A 92 -13.16 -9.89 12.80
N PRO A 93 -13.67 -8.65 12.96
CA PRO A 93 -13.02 -7.47 12.41
C PRO A 93 -11.60 -7.29 12.99
N LYS A 94 -11.42 -7.56 14.28
CA LYS A 94 -10.13 -7.50 15.00
C LYS A 94 -9.10 -8.41 14.34
N MET A 95 -9.45 -9.67 14.08
CA MET A 95 -8.53 -10.61 13.44
C MET A 95 -8.14 -10.15 12.04
N VAL A 96 -9.11 -9.68 11.24
CA VAL A 96 -8.86 -9.23 9.88
C VAL A 96 -8.03 -7.94 9.82
N PHE A 97 -8.22 -7.03 10.78
CA PHE A 97 -7.35 -5.87 10.94
C PHE A 97 -5.89 -6.27 11.19
N TYR A 98 -5.65 -7.23 12.09
CA TYR A 98 -4.29 -7.71 12.36
C TYR A 98 -3.68 -8.37 11.13
N ILE A 99 -4.45 -9.22 10.43
CA ILE A 99 -4.03 -9.82 9.16
C ILE A 99 -3.66 -8.73 8.15
N GLN A 100 -4.47 -7.67 8.03
CA GLN A 100 -4.20 -6.57 7.11
C GLN A 100 -2.87 -5.87 7.42
N ILE A 101 -2.58 -5.55 8.68
CA ILE A 101 -1.32 -4.89 9.06
C ILE A 101 -0.12 -5.79 8.73
N HIS A 102 -0.22 -7.11 8.94
CA HIS A 102 0.83 -8.04 8.51
C HIS A 102 1.02 -8.06 7.00
N MET A 103 -0.06 -8.08 6.22
CA MET A 103 0.01 -8.04 4.75
C MET A 103 0.65 -6.74 4.25
N MET A 104 0.36 -5.59 4.88
CA MET A 104 1.02 -4.33 4.58
C MET A 104 2.52 -4.38 4.87
N LEU A 105 2.93 -4.95 6.01
CA LEU A 105 4.34 -5.14 6.35
C LEU A 105 5.06 -6.05 5.34
N PHE A 106 4.47 -7.20 5.00
CA PHE A 106 5.04 -8.09 3.98
C PHE A 106 5.18 -7.38 2.63
N THR A 107 4.18 -6.59 2.24
CA THR A 107 4.24 -5.81 1.00
C THR A 107 5.37 -4.79 1.03
N ALA A 108 5.55 -4.06 2.13
CA ALA A 108 6.67 -3.14 2.31
C ALA A 108 8.04 -3.85 2.16
N ILE A 109 8.20 -5.03 2.79
CA ILE A 109 9.43 -5.84 2.68
C ILE A 109 9.68 -6.26 1.22
N THR A 110 8.64 -6.67 0.48
CA THR A 110 8.82 -7.02 -0.94
C THR A 110 9.26 -5.83 -1.81
N ILE A 111 8.79 -4.62 -1.51
CA ILE A 111 9.23 -3.38 -2.17
C ILE A 111 10.70 -3.10 -1.85
N PHE A 112 11.13 -3.35 -0.61
CA PHE A 112 12.52 -3.15 -0.21
C PHE A 112 13.44 -4.11 -0.96
N ASP A 113 13.07 -5.38 -1.07
CA ASP A 113 13.84 -6.36 -1.82
C ASP A 113 13.92 -6.02 -3.32
N LEU A 114 12.83 -5.50 -3.90
CA LEU A 114 12.84 -5.01 -5.28
C LEU A 114 13.78 -3.81 -5.46
N SER A 115 13.80 -2.89 -4.49
CA SER A 115 14.63 -1.70 -4.50
C SER A 115 16.11 -2.03 -4.28
N ASP A 116 16.42 -2.91 -3.33
CA ASP A 116 17.76 -3.42 -3.05
C ASP A 116 18.35 -4.19 -4.24
N TYR A 117 17.55 -5.06 -4.87
CA TYR A 117 17.99 -5.79 -6.06
C TYR A 117 18.44 -4.83 -7.16
N ARG A 118 17.66 -3.78 -7.39
CA ARG A 118 17.96 -2.77 -8.41
C ARG A 118 19.22 -2.00 -8.08
N LEU A 119 19.35 -1.50 -6.85
CA LEU A 119 20.55 -0.80 -6.40
C LEU A 119 21.80 -1.68 -6.56
N LYS A 120 21.72 -2.98 -6.25
CA LYS A 120 22.83 -3.94 -6.45
C LYS A 120 23.23 -4.11 -7.91
N VAL A 121 22.27 -4.13 -8.83
CA VAL A 121 22.52 -4.28 -10.27
C VAL A 121 23.22 -3.06 -10.86
N VAL A 122 22.93 -1.86 -10.34
CA VAL A 122 23.50 -0.60 -10.86
C VAL A 122 24.66 -0.04 -10.03
N LYS A 123 25.02 -0.67 -8.91
CA LYS A 123 26.05 -0.15 -8.00
C LYS A 123 27.41 -0.05 -8.69
N THR A 124 27.99 1.15 -8.63
CA THR A 124 29.38 1.44 -8.98
C THR A 124 30.23 1.66 -7.72
N GLY A 125 31.57 1.57 -7.83
CA GLY A 125 32.49 1.79 -6.70
C GLY A 125 32.41 3.20 -6.08
N SER A 126 32.04 4.21 -6.88
CA SER A 126 31.85 5.61 -6.46
C SER A 126 30.76 5.81 -5.41
N GLN A 127 29.76 4.92 -5.34
CA GLN A 127 28.58 5.08 -4.49
C GLN A 127 28.64 4.33 -3.15
N GLU A 128 29.81 3.78 -2.78
CA GLU A 128 29.91 2.91 -1.60
C GLU A 128 29.44 3.58 -0.29
N LYS A 129 29.78 4.88 -0.10
CA LYS A 129 29.34 5.65 1.07
C LYS A 129 27.81 5.84 1.10
N LEU A 130 27.19 6.10 -0.05
CA LEU A 130 25.74 6.28 -0.16
C LEU A 130 25.01 4.95 0.10
N VAL A 131 25.52 3.85 -0.46
CA VAL A 131 24.97 2.50 -0.22
C VAL A 131 25.06 2.10 1.25
N LYS A 132 26.15 2.44 1.95
CA LYS A 132 26.28 2.22 3.40
C LYS A 132 25.20 2.98 4.19
N ARG A 133 24.92 4.24 3.83
CA ARG A 133 23.83 5.04 4.45
C ARG A 133 22.44 4.46 4.17
N ILE A 134 22.19 4.03 2.93
CA ILE A 134 20.93 3.37 2.54
C ILE A 134 20.71 2.10 3.35
N ASN A 135 21.74 1.27 3.51
CA ASN A 135 21.66 0.05 4.30
C ASN A 135 21.36 0.36 5.78
N PHE A 136 22.01 1.36 6.36
CA PHE A 136 21.69 1.79 7.73
C PHE A 136 20.22 2.20 7.86
N PHE A 137 19.73 3.03 6.92
CA PHE A 137 18.35 3.49 6.91
C PHE A 137 17.33 2.35 6.72
N LYS A 138 17.69 1.33 5.93
CA LYS A 138 16.90 0.09 5.77
C LYS A 138 16.70 -0.63 7.11
N TYR A 139 17.81 -0.89 7.83
CA TYR A 139 17.75 -1.58 9.12
C TYR A 139 17.02 -0.76 10.18
N PHE A 140 17.20 0.56 10.17
CA PHE A 140 16.45 1.47 11.03
C PHE A 140 14.93 1.40 10.76
N THR A 141 14.53 1.28 9.49
CA THR A 141 13.13 1.10 9.12
C THR A 141 12.58 -0.25 9.58
N TYR A 142 13.34 -1.34 9.43
CA TYR A 142 12.95 -2.65 9.97
C TYR A 142 12.81 -2.67 11.50
N PHE A 143 13.67 -1.93 12.19
CA PHE A 143 13.53 -1.75 13.63
C PHE A 143 12.22 -1.03 13.99
N SER A 144 11.87 0.04 13.25
CA SER A 144 10.59 0.73 13.40
C SER A 144 9.38 -0.17 13.13
N PHE A 145 9.44 -1.03 12.11
CA PHE A 145 8.40 -2.04 11.87
C PHE A 145 8.26 -3.00 13.05
N SER A 146 9.36 -3.46 13.64
CA SER A 146 9.34 -4.37 14.78
C SER A 146 8.69 -3.73 16.01
N ILE A 147 8.96 -2.45 16.27
CA ILE A 147 8.28 -1.66 17.32
C ILE A 147 6.78 -1.59 17.03
N THR A 148 6.39 -1.25 15.80
CA THR A 148 4.98 -1.11 15.40
C THR A 148 4.22 -2.43 15.59
N MET A 149 4.82 -3.55 15.20
CA MET A 149 4.23 -4.88 15.39
C MET A 149 4.11 -5.24 16.87
N SER A 150 5.10 -4.90 17.69
CA SER A 150 5.04 -5.14 19.14
C SER A 150 3.87 -4.39 19.77
N PHE A 151 3.69 -3.11 19.43
CA PHE A 151 2.55 -2.32 19.90
C PHE A 151 1.21 -2.76 19.32
N LEU A 152 1.17 -3.29 18.09
CA LEU A 152 -0.03 -3.93 17.54
C LEU A 152 -0.47 -5.11 18.41
N TYR A 153 0.45 -5.97 18.84
CA TYR A 153 0.09 -7.11 19.70
C TYR A 153 -0.31 -6.67 21.11
N ILE A 154 0.40 -5.71 21.69
CA ILE A 154 0.07 -5.17 23.02
C ILE A 154 -1.28 -4.44 23.00
N SER A 155 -1.65 -3.79 21.88
CA SER A 155 -2.92 -3.07 21.75
C SER A 155 -4.15 -3.99 21.71
N TYR A 156 -3.98 -5.31 21.57
CA TYR A 156 -5.10 -6.26 21.53
C TYR A 156 -6.00 -6.16 22.76
N GLY A 157 -5.41 -5.99 23.96
CA GLY A 157 -6.16 -5.81 25.20
C GLY A 157 -6.99 -4.52 25.20
N SER A 158 -6.44 -3.43 24.68
CA SER A 158 -7.15 -2.15 24.56
C SER A 158 -8.26 -2.19 23.50
N ILE A 159 -7.99 -2.86 22.37
CA ILE A 159 -8.95 -3.05 21.27
C ILE A 159 -10.08 -4.02 21.66
N THR A 160 -9.87 -4.92 22.63
CA THR A 160 -10.94 -5.82 23.06
C THR A 160 -11.88 -5.20 24.08
N ASN A 161 -11.40 -4.26 24.90
CA ASN A 161 -12.18 -3.63 25.97
C ASN A 161 -12.86 -2.31 25.53
N GLU A 162 -13.78 -2.39 24.57
CA GLU A 162 -14.35 -1.21 23.88
C GLU A 162 -15.56 -0.60 24.61
N LYS A 163 -16.14 -1.29 25.61
CA LYS A 163 -17.41 -0.88 26.23
C LYS A 163 -17.34 0.50 26.87
N SER A 164 -16.25 0.80 27.57
CA SER A 164 -16.05 2.10 28.23
C SER A 164 -15.90 3.22 27.20
N TYR A 165 -15.25 2.96 26.06
CA TYR A 165 -15.10 3.92 24.97
C TYR A 165 -16.43 4.20 24.27
N LYS A 166 -17.18 3.16 23.89
CA LYS A 166 -18.51 3.31 23.26
C LYS A 166 -19.45 4.19 24.10
N LEU A 167 -19.43 4.02 25.44
CA LEU A 167 -20.21 4.85 26.36
C LEU A 167 -19.76 6.32 26.38
N ARG A 168 -18.45 6.61 26.37
CA ARG A 168 -17.94 8.00 26.30
C ARG A 168 -18.32 8.67 24.97
N VAL A 169 -18.24 7.93 23.87
CA VAL A 169 -18.61 8.42 22.55
C VAL A 169 -20.11 8.70 22.47
N GLN A 170 -20.96 7.83 23.02
CA GLN A 170 -22.40 8.05 23.11
C GLN A 170 -22.75 9.31 23.94
N GLN A 171 -22.01 9.55 25.04
CA GLN A 171 -22.16 10.78 25.81
C GLN A 171 -21.77 12.04 25.02
N LYS A 172 -20.77 11.94 24.13
CA LYS A 172 -20.25 13.07 23.35
C LYS A 172 -21.06 13.38 22.09
N PHE A 173 -21.56 12.36 21.41
CA PHE A 173 -22.21 12.49 20.09
C PHE A 173 -23.70 12.12 20.10
N GLY A 174 -24.26 11.69 21.23
CA GLY A 174 -25.64 11.23 21.34
C GLY A 174 -25.79 9.74 21.03
N ASN A 175 -27.02 9.29 20.78
CA ASN A 175 -27.29 7.87 20.54
C ASN A 175 -26.55 7.36 19.31
N LEU A 176 -25.74 6.32 19.53
CA LEU A 176 -25.01 5.63 18.47
C LEU A 176 -25.93 4.67 17.71
N PRO A 177 -25.71 4.45 16.40
CA PRO A 177 -26.45 3.46 15.64
C PRO A 177 -26.36 2.05 16.24
N ASP A 178 -27.41 1.25 16.11
CA ASP A 178 -27.45 -0.09 16.72
C ASP A 178 -26.34 -1.01 16.21
N PHE A 179 -25.95 -0.89 14.94
CA PHE A 179 -24.89 -1.72 14.35
C PHE A 179 -23.51 -1.49 14.98
N VAL A 180 -23.26 -0.33 15.62
CA VAL A 180 -21.99 0.00 16.32
C VAL A 180 -21.83 -0.83 17.60
N TRP A 181 -22.94 -1.30 18.17
CA TRP A 181 -22.94 -2.13 19.37
C TRP A 181 -22.67 -3.60 19.07
N CYS A 182 -22.67 -3.99 17.79
CA CYS A 182 -22.28 -5.33 17.37
C CYS A 182 -20.75 -5.52 17.42
N ASP A 183 -20.30 -6.77 17.34
CA ASP A 183 -18.88 -7.16 17.32
C ASP A 183 -18.23 -7.01 15.93
N ASN A 184 -18.89 -6.30 15.02
CA ASN A 184 -18.49 -6.07 13.63
C ASN A 184 -17.53 -4.89 13.42
N CYS A 185 -17.33 -4.08 14.46
CA CYS A 185 -16.56 -2.86 14.42
C CYS A 185 -15.44 -2.89 15.46
N ILE A 186 -14.30 -2.30 15.10
CA ILE A 186 -13.17 -2.03 15.97
C ILE A 186 -13.20 -0.57 16.36
N PHE A 187 -13.06 -0.29 17.66
CA PHE A 187 -12.98 1.06 18.18
C PHE A 187 -11.58 1.35 18.70
N PHE A 188 -10.99 2.44 18.23
CA PHE A 188 -9.71 2.90 18.73
C PHE A 188 -9.91 3.94 19.83
N ASP A 189 -9.62 3.55 21.07
CA ASP A 189 -9.66 4.45 22.21
C ASP A 189 -8.53 5.49 22.11
N ASP A 190 -8.91 6.72 21.82
CA ASP A 190 -8.03 7.89 21.70
C ASP A 190 -7.40 8.31 23.04
N SER A 191 -7.89 7.78 24.17
CA SER A 191 -7.29 7.96 25.49
C SER A 191 -6.26 6.89 25.86
N SER A 192 -6.17 5.80 25.09
CA SER A 192 -5.22 4.72 25.38
C SER A 192 -3.83 5.06 24.87
N ASN A 193 -2.88 5.27 25.79
CA ASN A 193 -1.46 5.48 25.46
C ASN A 193 -0.90 4.38 24.54
N ILE A 194 -1.33 3.13 24.70
CA ILE A 194 -0.86 2.01 23.88
C ILE A 194 -1.32 2.18 22.43
N ILE A 195 -2.59 2.55 22.22
CA ILE A 195 -3.15 2.78 20.89
C ILE A 195 -2.50 4.00 20.24
N ILE A 196 -2.29 5.08 20.99
CA ILE A 196 -1.58 6.28 20.51
C ILE A 196 -0.16 5.93 20.07
N ILE A 197 0.61 5.20 20.90
CA ILE A 197 1.99 4.80 20.58
C ILE A 197 2.00 3.87 19.35
N PHE A 198 1.06 2.94 19.23
CA PHE A 198 0.90 2.12 18.03
C PHE A 198 0.74 3.00 16.78
N PHE A 199 -0.19 3.95 16.80
CA PHE A 199 -0.42 4.83 15.65
C PHE A 199 0.80 5.71 15.32
N ILE A 200 1.46 6.30 16.33
CA ILE A 200 2.69 7.11 16.14
C ILE A 200 3.83 6.25 15.55
N SER A 201 4.04 5.04 16.08
CA SER A 201 5.06 4.13 15.57
C SER A 201 4.78 3.69 14.13
N GLY A 202 3.51 3.47 13.78
CA GLY A 202 3.06 3.21 12.41
C GLY A 202 3.35 4.37 11.47
N MET A 203 3.08 5.61 11.89
CA MET A 203 3.37 6.83 11.13
C MET A 203 4.87 6.98 10.84
N ILE A 204 5.70 6.80 11.87
CA ILE A 204 7.16 6.83 11.73
C ILE A 204 7.61 5.75 10.75
N SER A 205 7.10 4.52 10.90
CA SER A 205 7.42 3.39 10.04
C SER A 205 7.10 3.62 8.57
N VAL A 206 5.89 4.10 8.25
CA VAL A 206 5.48 4.39 6.87
C VAL A 206 6.35 5.51 6.28
N THR A 207 6.62 6.54 7.07
CA THR A 207 7.46 7.68 6.66
C THR A 207 8.89 7.24 6.36
N LEU A 208 9.51 6.46 7.25
CA LEU A 208 10.84 5.90 7.03
C LEU A 208 10.87 4.98 5.81
N ALA A 209 9.88 4.10 5.64
CA ALA A 209 9.80 3.21 4.48
C ALA A 209 9.74 3.99 3.16
N PHE A 210 9.02 5.11 3.17
CA PHE A 210 8.94 5.99 2.03
C PHE A 210 10.28 6.67 1.72
N PHE A 211 10.93 7.29 2.72
CA PHE A 211 12.25 7.89 2.54
C PHE A 211 13.29 6.88 2.05
N TYR A 212 13.22 5.64 2.53
CA TYR A 212 14.13 4.58 2.10
C TYR A 212 13.97 4.30 0.60
N CYS A 213 12.72 4.18 0.14
CA CYS A 213 12.42 3.97 -1.27
C CYS A 213 12.92 5.13 -2.13
N ILE A 214 12.74 6.38 -1.69
CA ILE A 214 13.23 7.57 -2.41
C ILE A 214 14.74 7.55 -2.54
N ILE A 215 15.46 7.40 -1.43
CA ILE A 215 16.93 7.48 -1.42
C ILE A 215 17.52 6.34 -2.25
N THR A 216 16.96 5.14 -2.14
CA THR A 216 17.40 3.96 -2.92
C THR A 216 17.19 4.17 -4.41
N ALA A 217 16.05 4.77 -4.79
CA ALA A 217 15.73 5.04 -6.17
C ALA A 217 16.61 6.18 -6.74
N TYR A 218 16.85 7.25 -5.98
CA TYR A 218 17.78 8.32 -6.34
C TYR A 218 19.20 7.79 -6.56
N ALA A 219 19.71 6.98 -5.63
CA ALA A 219 21.04 6.36 -5.76
C ALA A 219 21.12 5.49 -7.02
N SER A 220 20.08 4.69 -7.27
CA SER A 220 20.01 3.86 -8.48
C SER A 220 20.03 4.69 -9.78
N PHE A 221 19.40 5.87 -9.78
CA PHE A 221 19.42 6.81 -10.91
C PHE A 221 20.77 7.49 -11.12
N SER A 222 21.35 7.98 -10.03
CA SER A 222 22.68 8.58 -10.06
C SER A 222 23.71 7.57 -10.59
N ALA A 223 23.70 6.33 -10.10
CA ALA A 223 24.61 5.29 -10.55
C ALA A 223 24.41 4.93 -12.03
N LEU A 224 23.16 4.87 -12.49
CA LEU A 224 22.84 4.60 -13.89
C LEU A 224 23.36 5.70 -14.84
N ASN A 225 23.29 6.97 -14.42
CA ASN A 225 23.81 8.09 -15.20
C ASN A 225 25.34 8.08 -15.30
N GLU A 226 26.04 7.67 -14.24
CA GLU A 226 27.50 7.49 -14.26
C GLU A 226 27.93 6.39 -15.25
N MET A 227 27.16 5.30 -15.35
CA MET A 227 27.44 4.18 -16.25
C MET A 227 27.02 4.41 -17.71
N LYS A 228 26.52 5.61 -18.06
CA LYS A 228 26.14 5.97 -19.44
C LYS A 228 27.30 5.83 -20.44
N LYS A 229 28.54 5.93 -19.96
CA LYS A 229 29.76 5.81 -20.79
C LYS A 229 30.32 4.39 -20.88
N SER A 230 29.92 3.47 -20.01
CA SER A 230 30.50 2.12 -19.90
C SER A 230 29.60 1.00 -20.44
N PHE A 231 28.28 1.20 -20.52
CA PHE A 231 27.37 0.20 -21.06
C PHE A 231 27.07 0.37 -22.55
N SER A 232 26.81 -0.76 -23.22
CA SER A 232 26.18 -0.75 -24.55
C SER A 232 24.83 -0.02 -24.48
N VAL A 233 24.48 0.68 -25.57
CA VAL A 233 23.22 1.44 -25.70
C VAL A 233 22.00 0.58 -25.34
N LYS A 234 22.02 -0.70 -25.72
CA LYS A 234 20.93 -1.66 -25.48
C LYS A 234 20.78 -2.06 -24.00
N THR A 235 21.88 -2.29 -23.29
CA THR A 235 21.86 -2.58 -21.84
C THR A 235 21.41 -1.36 -21.04
N LEU A 236 21.85 -0.17 -21.45
CA LEU A 236 21.47 1.09 -20.83
C LEU A 236 19.96 1.37 -20.98
N GLU A 237 19.40 1.14 -22.16
CA GLU A 237 17.96 1.34 -22.43
C GLU A 237 17.10 0.39 -21.59
N VAL A 238 17.53 -0.87 -21.41
CA VAL A 238 16.85 -1.83 -20.53
C VAL A 238 16.89 -1.37 -19.08
N GLN A 239 18.07 -1.01 -18.55
CA GLN A 239 18.21 -0.54 -17.17
C GLN A 239 17.44 0.76 -16.91
N LYS A 240 17.41 1.69 -17.87
CA LYS A 240 16.59 2.91 -17.81
C LYS A 240 15.10 2.58 -17.76
N ASN A 241 14.62 1.70 -18.63
CA ASN A 241 13.21 1.29 -18.63
C ASN A 241 12.82 0.62 -17.31
N PHE A 242 13.71 -0.15 -16.68
CA PHE A 242 13.44 -0.68 -15.35
C PHE A 242 13.43 0.41 -14.29
N LEU A 243 14.46 1.24 -14.22
CA LEU A 243 14.62 2.22 -13.16
C LEU A 243 13.54 3.30 -13.20
N ILE A 244 13.30 3.84 -14.39
CA ILE A 244 12.24 4.79 -14.62
C ILE A 244 10.90 4.11 -14.26
N SER A 245 10.73 2.76 -14.37
CA SER A 245 9.49 1.98 -14.07
C SER A 245 8.88 2.34 -12.70
N LEU A 246 9.74 2.85 -11.83
CA LEU A 246 9.63 2.93 -10.39
C LEU A 246 9.71 4.39 -9.88
N LEU A 247 9.94 5.40 -10.72
CA LEU A 247 10.25 6.79 -10.31
C LEU A 247 9.63 7.90 -11.20
N ILE A 248 8.61 8.63 -10.73
CA ILE A 248 8.33 10.09 -10.67
C ILE A 248 6.97 10.27 -9.95
N MET A 249 7.06 10.92 -8.81
CA MET A 249 6.11 11.94 -8.32
C MET A 249 6.87 12.93 -7.42
N VAL A 250 8.03 12.52 -6.88
CA VAL A 250 8.85 13.35 -5.98
C VAL A 250 9.48 14.56 -6.68
N TYR A 251 9.64 14.56 -8.01
CA TYR A 251 10.25 15.69 -8.75
C TYR A 251 9.24 16.66 -9.38
N SER A 252 7.94 16.33 -9.45
CA SER A 252 6.94 17.22 -10.09
C SER A 252 6.41 18.31 -9.15
N SER A 253 6.90 18.41 -7.91
CA SER A 253 6.61 19.53 -6.99
C SER A 253 7.75 20.55 -6.89
N LEU A 254 8.86 20.36 -7.61
CA LEU A 254 9.95 21.33 -7.73
C LEU A 254 10.22 21.56 -9.22
N GLU A 255 9.71 22.68 -9.72
CA GLU A 255 9.90 23.18 -11.07
C GLU A 255 11.40 23.23 -11.46
N TRP A 256 11.74 22.57 -12.58
CA TRP A 256 12.58 23.04 -13.71
C TRP A 256 13.34 21.91 -14.42
N GLU A 257 13.36 21.98 -15.76
CA GLU A 257 14.15 21.18 -16.73
C GLU A 257 13.85 19.69 -16.97
N PHE A 258 12.60 19.33 -17.30
CA PHE A 258 12.28 17.97 -17.79
C PHE A 258 11.53 17.93 -19.13
N ARG A 259 11.85 18.83 -20.08
CA ARG A 259 11.21 18.85 -21.42
C ARG A 259 11.82 17.93 -22.48
N GLU A 260 12.97 17.30 -22.23
CA GLU A 260 13.58 16.36 -23.19
C GLU A 260 13.44 14.88 -22.80
N PHE A 261 12.76 14.58 -21.69
CA PHE A 261 12.69 13.22 -21.12
C PHE A 261 11.42 12.44 -21.48
N GLN A 262 10.61 12.97 -22.41
CA GLN A 262 9.29 12.46 -22.78
C GLN A 262 9.33 11.18 -23.66
N GLN A 263 10.50 10.60 -23.91
CA GLN A 263 10.64 9.43 -24.79
C GLN A 263 10.85 8.07 -24.07
N ASN A 264 10.94 8.03 -22.74
CA ASN A 264 11.03 6.78 -21.98
C ASN A 264 10.03 6.74 -20.81
N ASN A 265 8.79 6.38 -21.13
CA ASN A 265 7.63 6.29 -20.25
C ASN A 265 7.72 5.11 -19.28
N THR A 266 8.42 5.29 -18.16
CA THR A 266 8.51 4.23 -17.17
C THR A 266 8.16 4.66 -15.74
N VAL A 267 8.01 5.93 -15.49
CA VAL A 267 7.96 6.66 -14.22
C VAL A 267 7.14 6.14 -12.99
N PHE A 268 6.13 5.29 -13.05
CA PHE A 268 5.02 5.49 -12.09
C PHE A 268 4.87 4.51 -10.89
N GLN A 269 5.66 3.44 -10.73
CA GLN A 269 5.31 2.38 -9.76
C GLN A 269 5.47 2.76 -8.27
N ASN A 270 6.56 3.42 -7.83
CA ASN A 270 6.64 3.89 -6.42
C ASN A 270 5.74 5.10 -6.13
N ALA A 271 5.40 5.88 -7.17
CA ALA A 271 4.46 6.99 -7.03
C ALA A 271 3.08 6.48 -6.60
N ILE A 272 2.65 5.33 -7.11
CA ILE A 272 1.42 4.70 -6.65
C ILE A 272 1.52 4.30 -5.19
N HIS A 273 2.58 3.60 -4.75
CA HIS A 273 2.66 3.20 -3.35
C HIS A 273 2.68 4.41 -2.39
N LEU A 274 3.32 5.51 -2.78
CA LEU A 274 3.23 6.78 -2.03
C LEU A 274 1.81 7.36 -2.01
N LEU A 275 1.19 7.52 -3.18
CA LEU A 275 -0.10 8.21 -3.30
C LEU A 275 -1.27 7.35 -2.81
N PHE A 276 -1.15 6.04 -2.92
CA PHE A 276 -2.24 5.08 -2.65
C PHE A 276 -2.10 4.38 -1.30
N ILE A 277 -0.91 4.36 -0.69
CA ILE A 277 -0.72 3.79 0.67
C ILE A 277 -0.37 4.90 1.65
N ALA A 278 0.74 5.62 1.42
CA ALA A 278 1.24 6.55 2.43
C ALA A 278 0.29 7.72 2.67
N ILE A 279 -0.19 8.41 1.62
CA ILE A 279 -1.12 9.55 1.78
C ILE A 279 -2.43 9.12 2.48
N PRO A 280 -3.16 8.07 2.04
CA PRO A 280 -4.34 7.59 2.73
C PRO A 280 -4.10 7.18 4.19
N CYS A 281 -2.96 6.52 4.45
CA CYS A 281 -2.59 6.18 5.82
C CYS A 281 -2.41 7.46 6.65
N LEU A 282 -1.59 8.41 6.19
CA LEU A 282 -1.37 9.69 6.88
C LEU A 282 -2.68 10.42 7.18
N ILE A 283 -3.60 10.48 6.20
CA ILE A 283 -4.93 11.10 6.36
C ILE A 283 -5.74 10.37 7.42
N PHE A 284 -5.75 9.03 7.41
CA PHE A 284 -6.45 8.23 8.42
C PHE A 284 -5.87 8.46 9.81
N PHE A 285 -4.54 8.41 9.97
CA PHE A 285 -3.88 8.65 11.25
C PHE A 285 -4.15 10.06 11.78
N ILE A 286 -4.06 11.10 10.94
CA ILE A 286 -4.40 12.48 11.32
C ILE A 286 -5.88 12.56 11.73
N GLY A 287 -6.76 11.92 10.96
CA GLY A 287 -8.20 11.89 11.24
C GLY A 287 -8.55 11.19 12.54
N CYS A 288 -7.76 10.20 12.98
CA CYS A 288 -7.98 9.57 14.28
C CYS A 288 -7.73 10.50 15.47
N PHE A 289 -6.91 11.55 15.31
CA PHE A 289 -6.53 12.44 16.42
C PHE A 289 -7.05 13.88 16.26
N SER A 290 -7.64 14.21 15.12
CA SER A 290 -8.28 15.50 14.91
C SER A 290 -9.79 15.34 14.98
N SER A 291 -10.48 16.32 15.59
CA SER A 291 -11.94 16.37 15.63
C SER A 291 -12.49 16.79 14.26
N ILE A 292 -12.33 15.91 13.27
CA ILE A 292 -12.74 16.14 11.89
C ILE A 292 -14.27 16.09 11.78
N SER A 293 -14.85 17.02 11.03
CA SER A 293 -16.29 17.12 10.75
C SER A 293 -16.83 15.88 10.02
N TYR A 294 -18.12 15.55 10.23
CA TYR A 294 -18.84 14.46 9.57
C TYR A 294 -18.79 14.52 8.03
N ASP A 295 -18.64 15.72 7.45
CA ASP A 295 -18.56 15.95 5.99
C ASP A 295 -17.35 15.26 5.31
N LEU A 296 -16.36 14.81 6.07
CA LEU A 296 -15.18 14.09 5.54
C LEU A 296 -15.36 12.56 5.43
N MET A 297 -16.55 12.01 5.68
CA MET A 297 -16.80 10.58 5.48
C MET A 297 -16.50 10.13 4.04
N PHE A 298 -16.71 10.98 3.03
CA PHE A 298 -16.32 10.66 1.65
C PHE A 298 -14.80 10.46 1.49
N ILE A 299 -14.00 11.24 2.19
CA ILE A 299 -12.54 11.14 2.15
C ILE A 299 -12.06 9.80 2.73
N SER A 300 -12.72 9.28 3.77
CA SER A 300 -12.36 7.97 4.32
C SER A 300 -12.60 6.85 3.30
N TYR A 301 -13.71 6.89 2.56
CA TYR A 301 -13.99 5.94 1.49
C TYR A 301 -12.98 6.03 0.33
N VAL A 302 -12.57 7.24 -0.07
CA VAL A 302 -11.52 7.42 -1.07
C VAL A 302 -10.20 6.86 -0.58
N CYS A 303 -9.83 7.12 0.68
CA CYS A 303 -8.60 6.59 1.29
C CYS A 303 -8.59 5.05 1.31
N VAL A 304 -9.70 4.42 1.71
CA VAL A 304 -9.85 2.95 1.68
C VAL A 304 -9.73 2.43 0.25
N SER A 305 -10.37 3.10 -0.71
CA SER A 305 -10.32 2.71 -2.13
C SER A 305 -8.90 2.75 -2.67
N LEU A 306 -8.15 3.81 -2.36
CA LEU A 306 -6.75 3.96 -2.74
C LEU A 306 -5.87 2.88 -2.11
N ILE A 307 -5.97 2.65 -0.79
CA ILE A 307 -5.23 1.59 -0.10
C ILE A 307 -5.60 0.22 -0.66
N THR A 308 -6.84 0.02 -1.09
CA THR A 308 -7.27 -1.25 -1.65
C THR A 308 -6.68 -1.47 -3.04
N GLN A 309 -6.72 -0.45 -3.90
CA GLN A 309 -6.36 -0.53 -5.32
C GLN A 309 -4.88 -0.24 -5.63
N HIS A 310 -4.03 0.02 -4.63
CA HIS A 310 -2.60 0.31 -4.90
C HIS A 310 -1.89 -0.83 -5.64
N GLY A 311 -2.28 -2.09 -5.38
CA GLY A 311 -1.63 -3.27 -5.96
C GLY A 311 -2.00 -3.44 -7.43
N SER A 312 -3.29 -3.30 -7.76
CA SER A 312 -3.77 -3.36 -9.14
C SER A 312 -3.23 -2.18 -9.95
N ALA A 313 -3.23 -0.98 -9.37
CA ALA A 313 -2.64 0.19 -9.98
C ALA A 313 -1.13 -0.03 -10.24
N SER A 314 -0.35 -0.52 -9.26
CA SER A 314 1.09 -0.73 -9.43
C SER A 314 1.38 -1.79 -10.51
N THR A 315 0.53 -2.82 -10.59
CA THR A 315 0.54 -3.87 -11.61
C THR A 315 0.25 -3.32 -13.01
N LEU A 316 -0.77 -2.48 -13.14
CA LEU A 316 -1.13 -1.85 -14.42
C LEU A 316 0.03 -1.01 -14.93
N ILE A 317 0.64 -0.24 -14.02
CA ILE A 317 1.79 0.58 -14.35
C ILE A 317 2.96 -0.28 -14.76
N LEU A 318 3.29 -1.34 -14.05
CA LEU A 318 4.35 -2.28 -14.45
C LEU A 318 4.13 -2.82 -15.88
N LEU A 319 2.92 -3.27 -16.21
CA LEU A 319 2.59 -3.81 -17.53
C LEU A 319 2.67 -2.74 -18.64
N THR A 320 2.12 -1.56 -18.37
CA THR A 320 2.04 -0.48 -19.36
C THR A 320 3.35 0.25 -19.53
N THR A 321 4.25 0.23 -18.55
CA THR A 321 5.53 0.94 -18.61
C THR A 321 6.66 0.05 -19.13
N ASN A 322 6.75 -1.20 -18.68
CA ASN A 322 7.87 -2.05 -19.04
C ASN A 322 7.83 -2.48 -20.52
N LYS A 323 8.76 -1.98 -21.35
CA LYS A 323 8.83 -2.27 -22.79
C LYS A 323 8.88 -3.79 -23.09
N ALA A 324 9.59 -4.57 -22.27
CA ALA A 324 9.70 -6.01 -22.47
C ALA A 324 8.36 -6.71 -22.21
N LEU A 325 7.66 -6.37 -21.11
CA LEU A 325 6.33 -6.92 -20.81
C LEU A 325 5.27 -6.45 -21.82
N ARG A 326 5.31 -5.17 -22.21
CA ARG A 326 4.40 -4.58 -23.20
C ARG A 326 4.51 -5.26 -24.56
N ASN A 327 5.71 -5.62 -24.99
CA ASN A 327 5.92 -6.35 -26.24
C ASN A 327 5.30 -7.76 -26.18
N VAL A 328 5.34 -8.41 -25.03
CA VAL A 328 4.64 -9.69 -24.82
C VAL A 328 3.13 -9.49 -24.90
N ILE A 329 2.57 -8.44 -24.28
CA ILE A 329 1.14 -8.13 -24.40
C ILE A 329 0.75 -7.92 -25.86
N LYS A 330 1.50 -7.09 -26.59
CA LYS A 330 1.26 -6.84 -28.02
C LYS A 330 1.31 -8.10 -28.88
N SER A 331 2.06 -9.12 -28.47
CA SER A 331 2.12 -10.40 -29.19
C SER A 331 0.86 -11.26 -29.03
N PHE A 332 -0.03 -10.97 -28.08
CA PHE A 332 -1.34 -11.63 -27.99
C PHE A 332 -2.38 -11.04 -28.97
N TRP A 333 -2.14 -9.82 -29.45
CA TRP A 333 -3.04 -9.09 -30.35
C TRP A 333 -2.56 -9.08 -31.81
N LYS A 334 -1.44 -9.77 -32.09
CA LYS A 334 -0.95 -10.07 -33.43
C LYS A 334 -1.20 -11.54 -33.70
#